data_AF-A0AA39ES09-F1
#
_entry.id   AF-A0AA39ES09-F1
#
_cell.length_a   1.000
_cell.length_b   1.000
_cell.length_c   1.000
_cell.angle_alpha   90.00
_cell.angle_beta   90.00
_cell.angle_gamma   90.00
#
_symmetry.space_group_name_H-M   'P 1'
#
loop_
_entity.id
_entity.type
_entity.pdbx_description
1 polymer ?
#
loop_
_entity_poly.entity_id
_entity_poly.type
_entity_poly.pdbx_seq_one_letter_code
_entity_poly.pdbx_strand_id
1 'polypeptide(L)'
;SFSWSGSQQRLYRDLWDQSTPKDIKEIIDCCGRKHWSDRKEGLIDLQQFLINGNTLTATELRKVTDIFTKMFMDSHTKVFSLFLDTLNELIVTHNEDLNDWLYVLCTRLLNKLGTDLLGSIQNKINKTLEVVR
;
A
#
# COMPACT_ATOMS: atom_id res chain seq x y z
N SER A 1 -29.93 -5.40 -0.07
CA SER A 1 -28.67 -4.91 -0.65
C SER A 1 -27.58 -5.94 -0.43
N PHE A 2 -27.18 -6.66 -1.47
CA PHE A 2 -26.11 -7.66 -1.37
C PHE A 2 -24.75 -6.95 -1.28
N SER A 3 -24.15 -6.98 -0.10
CA SER A 3 -22.84 -6.37 0.15
C SER A 3 -21.73 -7.31 -0.35
N TRP A 4 -21.21 -7.04 -1.54
CA TRP A 4 -20.10 -7.79 -2.16
C TRP A 4 -18.71 -7.47 -1.56
N SER A 5 -18.65 -6.71 -0.46
CA SER A 5 -17.39 -6.34 0.21
C SER A 5 -16.82 -7.45 1.11
N GLY A 6 -17.67 -8.36 1.61
CA GLY A 6 -17.25 -9.40 2.57
C GLY A 6 -16.38 -10.51 1.97
N SER A 7 -16.45 -10.74 0.66
CA SER A 7 -15.72 -11.84 0.01
C SER A 7 -14.22 -11.57 -0.07
N GLN A 8 -13.80 -10.31 -0.21
CA GLN A 8 -12.38 -9.96 -0.16
C GLN A 8 -11.83 -10.15 1.25
N GLN A 9 -12.51 -9.62 2.27
CA GLN A 9 -12.09 -9.74 3.67
C GLN A 9 -11.97 -11.20 4.15
N ARG A 10 -12.82 -12.11 3.67
CA ARG A 10 -12.72 -13.54 3.99
C ARG A 10 -11.51 -14.22 3.35
N LEU A 11 -11.25 -13.96 2.08
CA LEU A 11 -10.06 -14.51 1.40
C LEU A 11 -8.75 -14.03 2.03
N TYR A 12 -8.70 -12.79 2.51
CA TYR A 12 -7.54 -12.27 3.26
C TYR A 12 -7.35 -12.96 4.61
N ARG A 13 -8.45 -13.28 5.31
CA ARG A 13 -8.41 -13.94 6.62
C ARG A 13 -7.91 -15.39 6.53
N ASP A 14 -8.36 -16.13 5.53
CA ASP A 14 -8.05 -17.56 5.39
C ASP A 14 -6.59 -17.83 4.94
N LEU A 15 -5.95 -16.87 4.25
CA LEU A 15 -4.53 -16.95 3.88
C LEU A 15 -3.57 -16.68 5.06
N TRP A 16 -4.05 -15.94 6.06
CA TRP A 16 -3.22 -15.44 7.17
C TRP A 16 -3.10 -16.44 8.33
N ASP A 17 -4.06 -17.35 8.50
CA ASP A 17 -4.14 -18.26 9.66
C ASP A 17 -3.04 -19.35 9.69
N GLN A 18 -2.06 -19.29 8.79
CA GLN A 18 -0.95 -20.26 8.69
C GLN A 18 0.45 -19.67 8.80
N SER A 19 0.60 -18.34 8.96
CA SER A 19 1.93 -17.72 8.94
C SER A 19 2.42 -17.36 10.34
N THR A 20 3.61 -17.83 10.69
CA THR A 20 4.43 -17.32 11.80
C THR A 20 4.52 -15.79 11.72
N PRO A 21 4.61 -15.05 12.83
CA PRO A 21 4.79 -13.60 12.78
C PRO A 21 6.01 -13.26 11.93
N LYS A 22 5.80 -12.66 10.75
CA LYS A 22 6.88 -12.26 9.85
C LYS A 22 7.58 -11.02 10.41
N ASP A 23 8.91 -11.01 10.35
CA ASP A 23 9.70 -9.86 10.76
C ASP A 23 9.43 -8.67 9.82
N ILE A 24 9.26 -7.47 10.38
CA ILE A 24 8.93 -6.27 9.60
C ILE A 24 9.97 -5.97 8.51
N LYS A 25 11.24 -6.28 8.72
CA LYS A 25 12.29 -6.09 7.72
C LYS A 25 12.08 -7.03 6.53
N GLU A 26 11.69 -8.27 6.79
CA GLU A 26 11.38 -9.24 5.73
C GLU A 26 10.15 -8.80 4.92
N ILE A 27 9.11 -8.29 5.60
CA ILE A 27 7.92 -7.74 4.96
C ILE A 27 8.29 -6.59 4.02
N ILE A 28 9.09 -5.63 4.50
CA ILE A 28 9.55 -4.48 3.72
C ILE A 28 10.40 -4.94 2.53
N ASP A 29 11.31 -5.89 2.73
CA ASP A 29 12.14 -6.42 1.65
C ASP A 29 11.29 -7.12 0.58
N CYS A 30 10.26 -7.87 0.96
CA CYS A 30 9.31 -8.50 0.05
C CYS A 30 8.57 -7.48 -0.84
N CYS A 31 8.16 -6.33 -0.30
CA CYS A 31 7.58 -5.23 -1.09
C CYS A 31 8.51 -4.75 -2.22
N GLY A 32 9.83 -4.80 -2.01
CA GLY A 32 10.83 -4.32 -2.97
C GLY A 32 11.30 -5.36 -4.01
N ARG A 33 10.84 -6.61 -3.95
CA ARG A 33 11.37 -7.69 -4.80
C ARG A 33 10.94 -7.57 -6.27
N LYS A 34 11.76 -8.15 -7.15
CA LYS A 34 11.55 -8.12 -8.62
C LYS A 34 10.29 -8.86 -9.04
N HIS A 35 9.98 -9.98 -8.39
CA HIS A 35 8.83 -10.80 -8.75
C HIS A 35 7.54 -10.20 -8.18
N TRP A 36 6.53 -10.03 -9.03
CA TRP A 36 5.28 -9.34 -8.66
C TRP A 36 4.52 -10.05 -7.54
N SER A 37 4.60 -11.39 -7.48
CA SER A 37 3.94 -12.16 -6.42
C SER A 37 4.53 -11.86 -5.05
N ASP A 38 5.85 -11.65 -4.96
CA ASP A 38 6.50 -11.33 -3.69
C ASP A 38 6.09 -9.94 -3.20
N ARG A 39 6.00 -8.97 -4.12
CA ARG A 39 5.51 -7.62 -3.79
C ARG A 39 4.07 -7.65 -3.32
N LYS A 40 3.23 -8.47 -3.99
CA LYS A 40 1.85 -8.70 -3.58
C LYS A 40 1.82 -9.21 -2.13
N GLU A 41 2.53 -10.30 -1.82
CA GLU A 41 2.58 -10.85 -0.46
C GLU A 41 3.10 -9.81 0.56
N GLY A 42 4.19 -9.11 0.26
CA GLY A 42 4.73 -8.08 1.13
C GLY A 42 3.74 -6.94 1.41
N LEU A 43 2.98 -6.50 0.40
CA LEU A 43 1.96 -5.46 0.57
C LEU A 43 0.76 -5.93 1.42
N ILE A 44 0.38 -7.20 1.32
CA ILE A 44 -0.66 -7.80 2.17
C ILE A 44 -0.18 -7.82 3.63
N ASP A 45 1.02 -8.34 3.85
CA ASP A 45 1.61 -8.43 5.18
C ASP A 45 1.80 -7.03 5.80
N LEU A 46 2.29 -6.07 5.02
CA LEU A 46 2.49 -4.68 5.46
C LEU A 46 1.17 -3.98 5.78
N GLN A 47 0.16 -4.16 4.95
CA GLN A 47 -1.16 -3.60 5.21
C GLN A 47 -1.74 -4.14 6.52
N GLN A 48 -1.65 -5.46 6.73
CA GLN A 48 -2.14 -6.06 7.98
C GLN A 48 -1.34 -5.59 9.19
N PHE A 49 -0.02 -5.44 9.05
CA PHE A 49 0.84 -4.89 10.10
C PHE A 49 0.36 -3.50 10.55
N LEU A 50 0.07 -2.60 9.59
CA LEU A 50 -0.41 -1.24 9.86
C LEU A 50 -1.84 -1.23 10.43
N ILE A 51 -2.76 -2.02 9.86
CA ILE A 51 -4.16 -2.13 10.34
C ILE A 51 -4.23 -2.64 11.79
N ASN A 52 -3.29 -3.51 12.19
CA ASN A 52 -3.19 -3.99 13.57
C ASN A 52 -2.69 -2.91 14.56
N GLY A 53 -2.42 -1.68 14.09
CA GLY A 53 -1.95 -0.57 14.92
C GLY A 53 -0.44 -0.58 15.18
N ASN A 54 0.32 -1.44 14.49
CA ASN A 54 1.77 -1.40 14.60
C ASN A 54 2.32 -0.21 13.82
N THR A 55 3.39 0.39 14.33
CA THR A 55 4.05 1.54 13.71
C THR A 55 5.43 1.15 13.19
N LEU A 56 5.88 1.85 12.15
CA LEU A 56 7.22 1.74 11.59
C LEU A 56 8.16 2.69 12.32
N THR A 57 9.41 2.28 12.53
CA THR A 57 10.48 3.21 12.92
C THR A 57 10.79 4.17 11.76
N ALA A 58 11.42 5.32 12.04
CA ALA A 58 11.80 6.29 11.01
C ALA A 58 12.66 5.67 9.88
N THR A 59 13.51 4.69 10.20
CA THR A 59 14.34 4.00 9.19
C THR A 59 13.51 3.06 8.33
N GLU A 60 12.56 2.35 8.92
CA GLU A 60 11.65 1.47 8.19
C GLU A 60 10.68 2.27 7.32
N LEU A 61 10.12 3.35 7.85
CA LEU A 61 9.24 4.26 7.12
C LEU A 61 9.95 4.82 5.88
N ARG A 62 11.20 5.28 6.02
CA ARG A 62 12.01 5.75 4.89
C ARG A 62 12.20 4.68 3.81
N LYS A 63 12.47 3.43 4.21
CA LYS A 63 12.59 2.32 3.24
C LYS A 63 11.27 2.04 2.53
N VAL A 64 10.16 2.07 3.27
CA VAL A 64 8.81 1.86 2.71
C VAL A 64 8.48 2.95 1.70
N THR A 65 8.71 4.23 2.01
CA THR A 65 8.42 5.33 1.10
C THR A 65 9.30 5.31 -0.16
N ASP A 66 10.57 4.89 -0.05
CA ASP A 66 11.45 4.66 -1.20
C ASP A 66 10.93 3.55 -2.13
N ILE A 67 10.43 2.46 -1.55
CA ILE A 67 9.81 1.36 -2.30
C ILE A 67 8.50 1.81 -2.95
N PHE A 68 7.63 2.48 -2.19
CA PHE A 68 6.33 2.98 -2.67
C PHE A 68 6.49 3.99 -3.81
N THR A 69 7.52 4.84 -3.75
CA THR A 69 7.86 5.76 -4.84
C THR A 69 8.09 5.01 -6.17
N LYS A 70 8.72 3.83 -6.11
CA LYS A 70 8.96 2.96 -7.29
C LYS A 70 7.69 2.21 -7.70
N MET A 71 6.84 1.82 -6.75
CA MET A 71 5.58 1.10 -7.04
C MET A 71 4.58 1.92 -7.86
N PHE A 72 4.70 3.26 -7.93
CA PHE A 72 3.93 4.07 -8.88
C PHE A 72 4.12 3.64 -10.35
N MET A 73 5.26 3.02 -10.66
CA MET A 73 5.61 2.48 -11.98
C MET A 73 5.35 0.97 -12.11
N ASP A 74 4.71 0.33 -11.11
CA ASP A 74 4.43 -1.11 -11.18
C ASP A 74 3.48 -1.42 -12.34
N SER A 75 3.87 -2.36 -13.20
CA SER A 75 3.11 -2.77 -14.39
C SER A 75 1.95 -3.72 -14.05
N HIS A 76 1.96 -4.35 -12.88
CA HIS A 76 0.92 -5.29 -12.50
C HIS A 76 -0.24 -4.57 -11.82
N THR A 77 -1.37 -4.45 -12.53
CA THR A 77 -2.57 -3.74 -12.05
C THR A 77 -3.08 -4.23 -10.69
N LYS A 78 -2.99 -5.53 -10.40
CA LYS A 78 -3.38 -6.09 -9.09
C LYS A 78 -2.46 -5.61 -7.97
N VAL A 79 -1.14 -5.63 -8.20
CA VAL A 79 -0.14 -5.14 -7.24
C VAL A 79 -0.32 -3.64 -7.04
N PHE A 80 -0.52 -2.89 -8.11
CA PHE A 80 -0.75 -1.45 -8.05
C PHE A 80 -2.01 -1.08 -7.26
N SER A 81 -3.13 -1.80 -7.48
CA SER A 81 -4.35 -1.60 -6.69
C SER A 81 -4.13 -1.86 -5.21
N LEU A 82 -3.44 -2.95 -4.86
CA LEU A 82 -3.14 -3.29 -3.47
C LEU A 82 -2.20 -2.25 -2.85
N PHE A 83 -1.19 -1.80 -3.60
CA PHE A 83 -0.30 -0.72 -3.20
C PHE A 83 -1.07 0.54 -2.80
N LEU A 84 -2.07 0.97 -3.59
CA LEU A 84 -2.88 2.14 -3.23
C LEU A 84 -3.67 1.91 -1.94
N ASP A 85 -4.16 0.69 -1.70
CA ASP A 85 -4.85 0.37 -0.45
C ASP A 85 -3.89 0.42 0.74
N THR A 86 -2.68 -0.17 0.63
CA THR A 86 -1.65 -0.11 1.68
C THR A 86 -1.12 1.31 1.91
N LEU A 87 -0.99 2.10 0.84
CA LEU A 87 -0.57 3.50 0.91
C LEU A 87 -1.54 4.36 1.74
N ASN A 88 -2.85 4.14 1.61
CA ASN A 88 -3.84 4.83 2.45
C ASN A 88 -3.63 4.51 3.93
N GLU A 89 -3.43 3.22 4.28
CA GLU A 89 -3.16 2.83 5.66
C GLU A 89 -1.86 3.47 6.18
N LEU A 90 -0.79 3.47 5.37
CA LEU A 90 0.47 4.11 5.74
C LEU A 90 0.29 5.60 6.06
N ILE A 91 -0.47 6.33 5.23
CA ILE A 91 -0.72 7.76 5.44
C ILE A 91 -1.51 7.98 6.72
N VAL A 92 -2.54 7.19 6.98
CA VAL A 92 -3.33 7.31 8.22
C VAL A 92 -2.45 7.05 9.45
N THR A 93 -1.63 6.00 9.43
CA THR A 93 -0.77 5.61 10.56
C THR A 93 0.39 6.59 10.80
N HIS A 94 0.97 7.17 9.75
CA HIS A 94 2.20 7.97 9.82
C HIS A 94 2.06 9.41 9.28
N ASN A 95 0.86 10.00 9.34
CA ASN A 95 0.58 11.31 8.73
C ASN A 95 1.59 12.42 9.14
N GLU A 96 1.98 12.46 10.41
CA GLU A 96 2.90 13.49 10.95
C GLU A 96 4.35 13.30 10.45
N ASP A 97 4.75 12.06 10.18
CA ASP A 97 6.12 11.69 9.78
C ASP A 97 6.33 11.74 8.25
N LEU A 98 5.25 11.90 7.47
CA LEU A 98 5.30 11.83 6.00
C LEU A 98 5.50 13.18 5.32
N ASN A 99 5.57 14.29 6.07
CA ASN A 99 5.64 15.66 5.55
C ASN A 99 6.69 15.85 4.43
N ASP A 100 7.92 15.36 4.62
CA ASP A 100 9.00 15.47 3.63
C ASP A 100 8.72 14.67 2.34
N TRP A 101 7.91 13.62 2.43
CA TRP A 101 7.53 12.77 1.31
C TRP A 101 6.23 13.20 0.62
N LEU A 102 5.41 14.05 1.26
CA LEU A 102 4.11 14.49 0.73
C LEU A 102 4.22 15.11 -0.66
N TYR A 103 5.25 15.93 -0.91
CA TYR A 103 5.45 16.53 -2.22
C TYR A 103 5.65 15.47 -3.32
N VAL A 104 6.46 14.45 -3.03
CA VAL A 104 6.70 13.32 -3.95
C VAL A 104 5.42 12.54 -4.16
N LEU A 105 4.70 12.23 -3.08
CA LEU A 105 3.43 11.51 -3.09
C LEU A 105 2.39 12.21 -3.97
N CYS A 106 2.12 13.49 -3.72
CA CYS A 106 1.17 14.29 -4.48
C CYS A 106 1.56 14.36 -5.96
N THR A 107 2.82 14.65 -6.27
CA THR A 107 3.31 14.71 -7.66
C THR A 107 3.11 13.38 -8.37
N ARG A 108 3.38 12.25 -7.72
CA ARG A 108 3.22 10.91 -8.29
C ARG A 108 1.75 10.54 -8.51
N LEU A 109 0.88 10.85 -7.56
CA LEU A 109 -0.57 10.63 -7.69
C LEU A 109 -1.18 11.46 -8.82
N LEU A 110 -0.85 12.75 -8.88
CA LEU A 110 -1.31 13.66 -9.95
C LEU A 110 -0.82 13.21 -11.33
N ASN A 111 0.46 12.84 -11.45
CA ASN A 111 1.00 12.29 -12.70
C ASN A 111 0.27 11.02 -13.12
N LYS A 112 -0.11 10.15 -12.17
CA LYS A 112 -0.83 8.92 -12.48
C LYS A 112 -2.26 9.20 -12.95
N LEU A 113 -2.96 10.20 -12.39
CA LEU A 113 -4.28 10.62 -12.88
C LEU A 113 -4.26 11.12 -14.32
N GLY A 114 -3.13 11.68 -14.78
CA GLY A 114 -2.93 12.08 -16.18
C GLY A 114 -2.73 10.92 -17.16
N THR A 115 -2.70 9.67 -16.69
CA THR A 115 -2.55 8.47 -17.53
C THR A 115 -3.90 7.78 -17.75
N ASP A 116 -3.99 6.93 -18.78
CA ASP A 116 -5.19 6.12 -19.02
C ASP A 116 -5.33 5.05 -17.94
N LEU A 117 -6.28 5.27 -17.02
CA LEU A 117 -6.53 4.43 -15.85
C LEU A 117 -7.99 3.99 -15.82
N LEU A 118 -8.22 2.79 -15.29
CA LEU A 118 -9.56 2.33 -14.92
C LEU A 118 -10.16 3.27 -13.85
N GLY A 119 -11.46 3.59 -13.98
CA GLY A 119 -12.15 4.49 -13.04
C GLY A 119 -12.08 4.05 -11.56
N SER A 120 -12.00 2.74 -11.30
CA SER A 120 -11.78 2.21 -9.94
C SER A 120 -10.43 2.62 -9.35
N ILE A 121 -9.39 2.71 -10.16
CA ILE A 121 -8.05 3.14 -9.76
C ILE A 121 -8.04 4.66 -9.56
N GLN A 122 -8.69 5.41 -10.45
CA GLN A 122 -8.85 6.86 -10.30
C GLN A 122 -9.55 7.21 -8.97
N ASN A 123 -10.62 6.51 -8.64
CA ASN A 123 -11.34 6.70 -7.37
C ASN A 123 -10.45 6.45 -6.14
N LYS A 124 -9.58 5.43 -6.20
CA LYS A 124 -8.62 5.16 -5.11
C LYS A 124 -7.59 6.27 -4.98
N ILE A 125 -7.03 6.76 -6.10
CA ILE A 125 -6.07 7.87 -6.08
C ILE A 125 -6.71 9.14 -5.53
N ASN A 126 -7.93 9.47 -5.95
CA ASN A 126 -8.67 10.62 -5.43
C ASN A 126 -8.90 10.49 -3.92
N LYS A 127 -9.30 9.31 -3.44
CA LYS A 127 -9.44 9.06 -2.00
C LYS A 127 -8.13 9.29 -1.24
N THR A 128 -7.01 8.83 -1.79
CA THR A 128 -5.68 9.06 -1.19
C THR A 128 -5.32 10.55 -1.15
N LEU A 129 -5.61 11.30 -2.21
CA LEU A 129 -5.39 12.75 -2.24
C LEU A 129 -6.23 13.51 -1.21
N GLU A 130 -7.46 13.07 -0.93
CA GLU A 130 -8.30 13.66 0.12
C GLU A 130 -7.74 13.42 1.52
N VAL A 131 -7.08 12.28 1.77
CA VAL A 131 -6.47 11.96 3.08
C VAL A 131 -5.19 12.78 3.32
N VAL A 132 -4.52 13.21 2.25
CA VAL A 132 -3.27 14.00 2.32
C VAL A 132 -3.51 15.51 2.52
N ARG A 133 -4.75 15.99 2.35
CA ARG A 133 -5.12 17.40 2.56
C ARG A 133 -5.18 17.78 4.03
#